data_AF-A0A1Z3MSS2-F1
#
_entry.id   AF-A0A1Z3MSS2-F1
#
_cell.length_a   1.000
_cell.length_b   1.000
_cell.length_c   1.000
_cell.angle_alpha   90.00
_cell.angle_beta   90.00
_cell.angle_gamma   90.00
#
_symmetry.space_group_name_H-M   'P 1'
#
loop_
_entity.id
_entity.type
_entity.pdbx_description
1 polymer ?
#
loop_
_entity_poly.entity_id
_entity_poly.type
_entity_poly.pdbx_seq_one_letter_code
_entity_poly.pdbx_strand_id
1 'polypeptide(L)'
;MKLEASLKHFSPQGMHISDDVKGTSPDRLTGTDVMAAIGTTSSRARFGLAAFFGKAGISKTDEQLAVQALARYAMDAAPKNVRKAAGGQFGWCMQMLAQFAFADYSRSAATSVTCHSCSGTGRTTREQITRKVSYPWGKAPYWACRSRAVRPSDWEQWTEVKEVVPAVCDACDGKGTISARCRCGGKGEVLDRKATSERGAPVFKTCERCSGNGFSAVPSTAAYKVILKRVPDLHVRTWTRNWKPFLEALVSICQQEEGKAAREFQAVTSSCEESSKV
;
A
#
# COMPACT_ATOMS: atom_id res chain seq x y z
N MET A 1 -7.00 6.37 27.88
CA MET A 1 -5.98 5.66 27.03
C MET A 1 -6.18 5.99 25.54
N LYS A 2 -5.11 6.06 24.71
CA LYS A 2 -5.24 6.22 23.24
C LYS A 2 -5.61 4.88 22.57
N LEU A 3 -6.44 4.93 21.52
CA LEU A 3 -6.85 3.73 20.77
C LEU A 3 -5.66 2.92 20.22
N GLU A 4 -4.60 3.59 19.75
CA GLU A 4 -3.37 2.94 19.26
C GLU A 4 -2.69 2.04 20.30
N ALA A 5 -2.81 2.38 21.59
CA ALA A 5 -2.21 1.57 22.65
C ALA A 5 -2.92 0.21 22.80
N SER A 6 -4.17 0.08 22.36
CA SER A 6 -4.93 -1.18 22.39
C SER A 6 -4.28 -2.27 21.53
N LEU A 7 -3.53 -1.90 20.49
CA LEU A 7 -2.85 -2.82 19.58
C LEU A 7 -1.87 -3.75 20.31
N LYS A 8 -1.29 -3.30 21.42
CA LYS A 8 -0.36 -4.09 22.25
C LYS A 8 -1.02 -5.34 22.85
N HIS A 9 -2.34 -5.34 23.02
CA HIS A 9 -3.08 -6.45 23.59
C HIS A 9 -3.40 -7.56 22.58
N PHE A 10 -3.18 -7.32 21.28
CA PHE A 10 -3.32 -8.33 20.23
C PHE A 10 -2.02 -9.08 19.92
N SER A 11 -0.90 -8.64 20.49
CA SER A 11 0.38 -9.34 20.40
C SER A 11 0.57 -10.26 21.61
N PRO A 12 1.20 -11.44 21.44
CA PRO A 12 1.50 -12.31 22.58
C PRO A 12 2.37 -11.56 23.59
N GLN A 13 1.89 -11.47 24.82
CA GLN A 13 2.65 -10.84 25.89
C GLN A 13 3.71 -11.84 26.38
N GLY A 14 4.98 -11.44 26.29
CA GLY A 14 6.08 -12.22 26.86
C GLY A 14 5.92 -12.37 28.37
N MET A 15 6.52 -13.42 28.93
CA MET A 15 6.57 -13.60 30.37
C MET A 15 7.33 -12.44 31.00
N HIS A 16 6.64 -11.62 31.79
CA HIS A 16 7.23 -10.49 32.49
C HIS A 16 7.99 -10.99 33.72
N ILE A 17 9.27 -11.30 33.56
CA ILE A 17 10.18 -11.63 34.67
C ILE A 17 10.77 -10.31 35.18
N SER A 18 10.18 -9.74 36.23
CA SER A 18 10.74 -8.63 37.01
C SER A 18 10.40 -8.87 38.48
N ASP A 19 11.28 -8.44 39.39
CA ASP A 19 11.01 -8.36 40.83
C ASP A 19 10.08 -7.19 41.19
N ASP A 20 9.71 -6.36 40.21
CA ASP A 20 8.70 -5.32 40.39
C ASP A 20 7.32 -5.94 40.67
N VAL A 21 6.80 -5.66 41.87
CA VAL A 21 5.42 -5.97 42.22
C VAL A 21 4.51 -5.22 41.25
N LYS A 22 3.66 -5.95 40.51
CA LYS A 22 2.60 -5.32 39.69
C LYS A 22 1.80 -4.40 40.62
N GLY A 23 1.85 -3.09 40.36
CA GLY A 23 1.10 -2.12 41.15
C GLY A 23 -0.37 -2.56 41.26
N THR A 24 -0.84 -2.72 42.50
CA THR A 24 -2.20 -3.13 42.87
C THR A 24 -3.18 -1.95 42.85
N SER A 25 -2.78 -0.83 42.24
CA SER A 25 -3.65 0.34 42.16
C SER A 25 -4.93 -0.02 41.40
N PRO A 26 -6.12 0.23 41.99
CA PRO A 26 -7.40 0.00 41.32
C PRO A 26 -7.56 0.86 40.07
N ASP A 27 -6.82 1.98 39.96
CA ASP A 27 -6.84 2.87 38.81
C ASP A 27 -6.10 2.32 37.58
N ARG A 28 -5.46 1.14 37.67
CA ARG A 28 -4.70 0.58 36.56
C ARG A 28 -5.59 -0.17 35.58
N LEU A 29 -5.74 0.37 34.37
CA LEU A 29 -6.35 -0.33 33.24
C LEU A 29 -5.69 -1.70 33.01
N THR A 30 -6.48 -2.77 33.16
CA THR A 30 -6.06 -4.14 32.90
C THR A 30 -6.34 -4.53 31.44
N GLY A 31 -5.79 -5.66 30.99
CA GLY A 31 -6.13 -6.21 29.68
C GLY A 31 -7.63 -6.44 29.51
N THR A 32 -8.33 -6.84 30.58
CA THR A 32 -9.78 -7.03 30.56
C THR A 32 -10.54 -5.71 30.35
N ASP A 33 -10.12 -4.63 31.00
CA ASP A 33 -10.73 -3.31 30.82
C ASP A 33 -10.55 -2.79 29.40
N VAL A 34 -9.37 -3.04 28.81
CA VAL A 34 -9.11 -2.70 27.41
C VAL A 34 -10.01 -3.51 26.47
N MET A 35 -10.20 -4.81 26.71
CA MET A 35 -11.11 -5.63 25.91
C MET A 35 -12.59 -5.21 26.08
N ALA A 36 -13.00 -4.85 27.30
CA ALA A 36 -14.31 -4.29 27.56
C ALA A 36 -14.52 -2.97 26.81
N ALA A 37 -13.52 -2.06 26.86
CA ALA A 37 -13.56 -0.80 26.14
C ALA A 37 -13.61 -0.99 24.61
N ILE A 38 -12.90 -1.98 24.06
CA ILE A 38 -13.01 -2.38 22.65
C ILE A 38 -14.45 -2.84 22.34
N GLY A 39 -15.03 -3.68 23.20
CA GLY A 39 -16.42 -4.15 23.06
C GLY A 39 -17.44 -3.00 23.07
N THR A 40 -17.33 -2.07 24.02
CA THR A 40 -18.19 -0.89 24.11
C THR A 40 -18.00 0.03 22.90
N THR A 41 -16.77 0.25 22.47
CA THR A 41 -16.46 1.05 21.27
C THR A 41 -17.02 0.40 20.01
N SER A 42 -17.00 -0.93 19.92
CA SER A 42 -17.59 -1.68 18.80
C SER A 42 -19.11 -1.48 18.72
N SER A 43 -19.79 -1.39 19.86
CA SER A 43 -21.22 -1.09 19.93
C SER A 43 -21.56 0.33 19.45
N ARG A 44 -20.73 1.33 19.80
CA ARG A 44 -21.02 2.75 19.52
C ARG A 44 -20.46 3.26 18.19
N ALA A 45 -19.30 2.76 17.78
CA ALA A 45 -18.52 3.23 16.64
C ALA A 45 -17.95 2.06 15.82
N ARG A 46 -18.82 1.10 15.48
CA ARG A 46 -18.44 -0.16 14.78
C ARG A 46 -17.61 0.07 13.52
N PHE A 47 -18.02 1.02 12.67
CA PHE A 47 -17.33 1.28 11.41
C PHE A 47 -15.91 1.81 11.64
N GLY A 48 -15.76 2.83 12.49
CA GLY A 48 -14.46 3.40 12.81
C GLY A 48 -13.51 2.40 13.46
N LEU A 49 -14.02 1.56 14.36
CA LEU A 49 -13.21 0.52 15.02
C LEU A 49 -12.77 -0.56 14.02
N ALA A 50 -13.68 -1.02 13.15
CA ALA A 50 -13.35 -1.97 12.09
C ALA A 50 -12.32 -1.39 11.10
N ALA A 51 -12.46 -0.10 10.76
CA ALA A 51 -11.50 0.58 9.88
C ALA A 51 -10.11 0.66 10.51
N PHE A 52 -10.03 0.96 11.81
CA PHE A 52 -8.79 0.99 12.58
C PHE A 52 -8.12 -0.39 12.63
N PHE A 53 -8.84 -1.46 12.98
CA PHE A 53 -8.28 -2.81 13.04
C PHE A 53 -7.90 -3.37 11.66
N GLY A 54 -8.67 -3.04 10.62
CA GLY A 54 -8.31 -3.36 9.24
C GLY A 54 -7.04 -2.65 8.78
N LYS A 55 -6.89 -1.36 9.10
CA LYS A 55 -5.67 -0.56 8.83
C LYS A 55 -4.45 -1.09 9.58
N ALA A 56 -4.62 -1.54 10.81
CA ALA A 56 -3.55 -2.15 11.61
C ALA A 56 -3.17 -3.56 11.13
N GLY A 57 -3.97 -4.19 10.27
CA GLY A 57 -3.74 -5.54 9.76
C GLY A 57 -4.00 -6.65 10.78
N ILE A 58 -4.75 -6.38 11.86
CA ILE A 58 -5.08 -7.38 12.88
C ILE A 58 -6.10 -8.39 12.36
N SER A 59 -7.10 -7.90 11.62
CA SER A 59 -8.30 -8.67 11.29
C SER A 59 -8.77 -8.39 9.87
N LYS A 60 -8.71 -9.42 9.02
CA LYS A 60 -9.23 -9.37 7.63
C LYS A 60 -10.75 -9.24 7.60
N THR A 61 -11.43 -9.78 8.60
CA THR A 61 -12.89 -9.66 8.73
C THR A 61 -13.30 -8.23 9.02
N ASP A 62 -12.54 -7.52 9.87
CA ASP A 62 -12.80 -6.10 10.16
C ASP A 62 -12.49 -5.20 8.96
N GLU A 63 -11.44 -5.50 8.19
CA GLU A 63 -11.19 -4.86 6.90
C GLU A 63 -12.40 -5.01 5.95
N GLN A 64 -12.92 -6.23 5.79
CA GLN A 64 -14.10 -6.46 4.96
C GLN A 64 -15.34 -5.73 5.47
N LEU A 65 -15.56 -5.72 6.79
CA LEU A 65 -16.67 -4.98 7.41
C LEU A 65 -16.54 -3.47 7.18
N ALA A 66 -15.33 -2.91 7.30
CA ALA A 66 -15.07 -1.50 7.06
C ALA A 66 -15.34 -1.13 5.59
N VAL A 67 -14.87 -1.94 4.64
CA VAL A 67 -15.13 -1.74 3.21
C VAL A 67 -16.63 -1.83 2.90
N GLN A 68 -17.35 -2.79 3.46
CA GLN A 68 -18.79 -2.92 3.26
C GLN A 68 -19.58 -1.77 3.86
N ALA A 69 -19.21 -1.32 5.07
CA ALA A 69 -19.83 -0.16 5.71
C ALA A 69 -19.59 1.12 4.88
N LEU A 70 -18.36 1.32 4.39
CA LEU A 70 -18.02 2.43 3.52
C LEU A 70 -18.76 2.35 2.18
N ALA A 71 -18.94 1.16 1.61
CA ALA A 71 -19.71 0.97 0.38
C ALA A 71 -21.20 1.32 0.57
N ARG A 72 -21.80 0.97 1.71
CA ARG A 72 -23.16 1.39 2.06
C ARG A 72 -23.25 2.91 2.19
N TYR A 73 -22.34 3.52 2.94
CA TYR A 73 -22.26 4.97 3.04
C TYR A 73 -22.11 5.63 1.66
N ALA A 74 -21.28 5.05 0.79
CA ALA A 74 -21.09 5.55 -0.57
C ALA A 74 -22.38 5.46 -1.41
N MET A 75 -23.16 4.40 -1.27
CA MET A 75 -24.46 4.28 -1.96
C MET A 75 -25.46 5.34 -1.54
N ASP A 76 -25.44 5.75 -0.27
CA ASP A 76 -26.35 6.77 0.28
C ASP A 76 -25.88 8.19 -0.06
N ALA A 77 -24.59 8.46 0.10
CA ALA A 77 -23.98 9.79 -0.08
C ALA A 77 -23.60 10.12 -1.54
N ALA A 78 -23.71 9.17 -2.47
CA ALA A 78 -23.27 9.38 -3.85
C ALA A 78 -23.98 10.56 -4.54
N PRO A 79 -23.23 11.49 -5.15
CA PRO A 79 -23.83 12.62 -5.85
C PRO A 79 -24.60 12.16 -7.09
N LYS A 80 -25.62 12.92 -7.48
CA LYS A 80 -26.50 12.61 -8.62
C LYS A 80 -25.73 12.32 -9.91
N ASN A 81 -24.63 13.02 -10.16
CA ASN A 81 -23.79 12.84 -11.34
C ASN A 81 -23.09 11.47 -11.36
N VAL A 82 -22.60 11.00 -10.21
CA VAL A 82 -21.99 9.67 -10.08
C VAL A 82 -23.06 8.60 -10.25
N ARG A 83 -24.23 8.78 -9.63
CA ARG A 83 -25.36 7.85 -9.75
C ARG A 83 -25.83 7.70 -11.20
N LYS A 84 -26.03 8.82 -11.91
CA LYS A 84 -26.43 8.83 -13.33
C LYS A 84 -25.39 8.18 -14.23
N ALA A 85 -24.11 8.51 -14.03
CA ALA A 85 -23.03 7.98 -14.84
C ALA A 85 -22.79 6.47 -14.62
N ALA A 86 -23.02 5.97 -13.39
CA ALA A 86 -22.83 4.56 -13.08
C ALA A 86 -23.96 3.65 -13.59
N GLY A 87 -25.18 4.20 -13.74
CA GLY A 87 -26.35 3.47 -14.24
C GLY A 87 -26.60 2.16 -13.49
N GLY A 88 -26.82 1.07 -14.23
CA GLY A 88 -27.05 -0.27 -13.68
C GLY A 88 -25.85 -0.87 -12.94
N GLN A 89 -24.65 -0.30 -13.07
CA GLN A 89 -23.44 -0.75 -12.38
C GLN A 89 -23.16 0.03 -11.08
N PHE A 90 -24.11 0.85 -10.62
CA PHE A 90 -23.93 1.73 -9.46
C PHE A 90 -23.43 1.00 -8.20
N GLY A 91 -24.10 -0.08 -7.77
CA GLY A 91 -23.71 -0.81 -6.55
C GLY A 91 -22.29 -1.36 -6.63
N TRP A 92 -21.91 -1.93 -7.78
CA TRP A 92 -20.55 -2.41 -8.01
C TRP A 92 -19.53 -1.28 -8.01
N CYS A 93 -19.85 -0.14 -8.63
CA CYS A 93 -18.98 1.04 -8.64
C CYS A 93 -18.74 1.56 -7.21
N MET A 94 -19.77 1.60 -6.36
CA MET A 94 -19.62 2.04 -4.97
C MET A 94 -18.75 1.08 -4.16
N GLN A 95 -18.92 -0.23 -4.35
CA GLN A 95 -18.05 -1.24 -3.74
C GLN A 95 -16.59 -1.06 -4.16
N MET A 96 -16.33 -0.81 -5.45
CA MET A 96 -14.98 -0.57 -5.94
C MET A 96 -14.38 0.71 -5.39
N LEU A 97 -15.13 1.81 -5.36
CA LEU A 97 -14.67 3.06 -4.76
C LEU A 97 -14.35 2.88 -3.28
N ALA A 98 -15.17 2.15 -2.53
CA ALA A 98 -14.93 1.85 -1.13
C ALA A 98 -13.64 1.03 -0.92
N GLN A 99 -13.37 0.03 -1.76
CA GLN A 99 -12.12 -0.74 -1.72
C GLN A 99 -10.89 0.15 -1.98
N PHE A 100 -10.95 1.00 -3.01
CA PHE A 100 -9.85 1.91 -3.33
C PHE A 100 -9.65 2.98 -2.24
N ALA A 101 -10.74 3.53 -1.70
CA ALA A 101 -10.69 4.49 -0.61
C ALA A 101 -10.09 3.86 0.66
N PHE A 102 -10.54 2.66 1.02
CA PHE A 102 -10.00 1.95 2.18
C PHE A 102 -8.51 1.61 1.98
N ALA A 103 -8.10 1.19 0.78
CA ALA A 103 -6.71 0.88 0.45
C ALA A 103 -5.78 2.12 0.36
N ASP A 104 -6.34 3.32 0.21
CA ASP A 104 -5.61 4.57 0.34
C ASP A 104 -5.54 5.03 1.80
N TYR A 105 -6.66 4.91 2.51
CA TYR A 105 -6.76 5.17 3.95
C TYR A 105 -5.82 4.28 4.80
N SER A 106 -5.75 2.97 4.49
CA SER A 106 -4.91 2.00 5.22
C SER A 106 -3.44 2.01 4.76
N ARG A 107 -3.11 2.84 3.75
CA ARG A 107 -1.76 2.88 3.19
C ARG A 107 -0.77 3.48 4.17
N SER A 108 0.42 2.89 4.20
CA SER A 108 1.54 3.37 5.00
C SER A 108 2.86 3.20 4.26
N ALA A 109 3.95 3.70 4.85
CA ALA A 109 5.30 3.49 4.35
C ALA A 109 5.77 2.01 4.41
N ALA A 110 4.99 1.12 5.03
CA ALA A 110 5.22 -0.32 5.02
C ALA A 110 4.41 -1.05 3.94
N THR A 111 3.43 -0.39 3.32
CA THR A 111 2.59 -1.02 2.29
C THR A 111 3.43 -1.38 1.07
N SER A 112 3.35 -2.64 0.65
CA SER A 112 3.93 -3.14 -0.59
C SER A 112 2.86 -3.89 -1.38
N VAL A 113 2.85 -3.70 -2.69
CA VAL A 113 1.94 -4.41 -3.60
C VAL A 113 2.77 -5.35 -4.48
N THR A 114 2.21 -6.50 -4.86
CA THR A 114 2.85 -7.37 -5.86
C THR A 114 3.07 -6.61 -7.16
N CYS A 115 4.24 -6.80 -7.77
CA CYS A 115 4.56 -6.16 -9.03
C CYS A 115 3.66 -6.71 -10.12
N HIS A 116 2.88 -5.83 -10.76
CA HIS A 116 1.93 -6.21 -11.81
C HIS A 116 2.64 -6.59 -13.12
N SER A 117 3.86 -6.09 -13.35
CA SER A 117 4.62 -6.38 -14.57
C SER A 117 5.23 -7.77 -14.59
N CYS A 118 5.56 -8.33 -13.42
CA CYS A 118 6.16 -9.67 -13.32
C CYS A 118 5.31 -10.62 -12.45
N SER A 119 4.09 -10.24 -12.07
CA SER A 119 3.21 -11.01 -11.19
C SER A 119 3.90 -11.56 -9.93
N GLY A 120 4.83 -10.78 -9.36
CA GLY A 120 5.59 -11.19 -8.16
C GLY A 120 6.88 -11.98 -8.39
N THR A 121 7.21 -12.40 -9.61
CA THR A 121 8.40 -13.24 -9.87
C THR A 121 9.73 -12.48 -9.82
N GLY A 122 9.70 -11.14 -9.90
CA GLY A 122 10.88 -10.29 -10.02
C GLY A 122 11.58 -10.36 -11.39
N ARG A 123 11.08 -11.19 -12.31
CA ARG A 123 11.72 -11.41 -13.61
C ARG A 123 10.73 -11.19 -14.76
N THR A 124 11.20 -10.57 -15.82
CA THR A 124 10.51 -10.44 -17.10
C THR A 124 11.31 -11.18 -18.17
N THR A 125 10.74 -11.36 -19.36
CA THR A 125 11.46 -11.91 -20.50
C THR A 125 11.96 -10.78 -21.40
N ARG A 126 13.18 -10.91 -21.93
CA ARG A 126 13.74 -9.99 -22.92
C ARG A 126 14.24 -10.79 -24.11
N GLU A 127 13.94 -10.29 -25.30
CA GLU A 127 14.55 -10.81 -26.53
C GLU A 127 15.98 -10.29 -26.64
N GLN A 128 16.93 -11.21 -26.75
CA GLN A 128 18.32 -10.91 -27.00
C GLN A 128 18.73 -11.60 -28.31
N ILE A 129 19.41 -10.85 -29.18
CA ILE A 129 20.01 -11.41 -30.39
C ILE A 129 21.42 -11.87 -30.01
N THR A 130 21.65 -13.17 -30.04
CA THR A 130 22.97 -13.75 -29.79
C THR A 130 23.51 -14.26 -31.12
N ARG A 131 24.72 -13.85 -31.48
CA ARG A 131 25.46 -14.43 -32.61
C ARG A 131 26.04 -15.77 -32.19
N LYS A 132 25.64 -16.84 -32.86
CA LYS A 132 26.22 -18.18 -32.69
C LYS A 132 27.07 -18.48 -33.92
N VAL A 133 28.29 -18.97 -33.67
CA VAL A 133 29.17 -19.50 -34.71
C VAL A 133 28.95 -21.00 -34.81
N SER A 134 28.63 -21.47 -36.00
CA SER A 134 28.64 -22.89 -36.34
C SER A 134 29.73 -23.18 -37.37
N TYR A 135 30.12 -24.46 -37.47
CA TYR A 135 31.10 -24.95 -38.43
C TYR A 135 30.45 -26.07 -39.26
N PRO A 136 29.63 -25.74 -40.27
CA PRO A 136 28.84 -26.75 -40.97
C PRO A 136 29.71 -27.78 -41.71
N TRP A 137 30.97 -27.43 -41.98
CA TRP A 137 31.95 -28.23 -42.73
C TRP A 137 33.11 -28.71 -41.83
N GLY A 138 32.95 -28.63 -40.50
CA GLY A 138 34.00 -28.94 -39.52
C GLY A 138 34.91 -27.76 -39.18
N LYS A 139 35.76 -27.92 -38.15
CA LYS A 139 36.70 -26.87 -37.71
C LYS A 139 37.73 -26.59 -38.81
N ALA A 140 38.19 -25.33 -38.88
CA ALA A 140 39.22 -24.93 -39.81
C ALA A 140 40.49 -25.80 -39.64
N PRO A 141 41.03 -26.40 -40.73
CA PRO A 141 42.26 -27.17 -40.66
C PRO A 141 43.47 -26.28 -40.32
N TYR A 142 44.49 -26.84 -39.67
CA TYR A 142 45.60 -26.06 -39.09
C TYR A 142 46.35 -25.17 -40.11
N TRP A 143 46.39 -25.57 -41.39
CA TRP A 143 47.09 -24.82 -42.43
C TRP A 143 46.35 -23.56 -42.86
N ALA A 144 45.05 -23.43 -42.57
CA ALA A 144 44.23 -22.29 -42.95
C ALA A 144 44.76 -20.97 -42.34
N CYS A 145 45.37 -21.02 -41.15
CA CYS A 145 45.98 -19.83 -40.52
C CYS A 145 47.30 -19.38 -41.18
N ARG A 146 47.89 -20.22 -42.05
CA ARG A 146 49.17 -19.96 -42.74
C ARG A 146 48.98 -19.63 -44.23
N SER A 147 47.75 -19.69 -44.72
CA SER A 147 47.42 -19.45 -46.12
C SER A 147 47.18 -17.96 -46.39
N ARG A 148 47.53 -17.48 -47.60
CA ARG A 148 47.17 -16.13 -48.06
C ARG A 148 45.81 -16.07 -48.75
N ALA A 149 45.29 -17.21 -49.22
CA ALA A 149 44.08 -17.28 -50.04
C ALA A 149 42.81 -17.50 -49.22
N VAL A 150 42.91 -18.21 -48.10
CA VAL A 150 41.77 -18.61 -47.24
C VAL A 150 42.14 -18.38 -45.77
N ARG A 151 41.15 -17.99 -44.96
CA ARG A 151 41.31 -17.72 -43.53
C ARG A 151 40.49 -18.72 -42.70
N PRO A 152 40.85 -18.98 -41.43
CA PRO A 152 40.03 -19.80 -40.55
C PRO A 152 38.58 -19.31 -40.39
N SER A 153 38.35 -18.00 -40.54
CA SER A 153 37.01 -17.39 -40.53
C SER A 153 36.11 -17.86 -41.67
N ASP A 154 36.66 -18.35 -42.78
CA ASP A 154 35.88 -18.81 -43.93
C ASP A 154 35.14 -20.14 -43.64
N TRP A 155 35.51 -20.83 -42.54
CA TRP A 155 34.80 -22.00 -41.99
C TRP A 155 33.73 -21.61 -40.97
N GLU A 156 33.68 -20.36 -40.53
CA GLU A 156 32.71 -19.87 -39.54
C GLU A 156 31.43 -19.42 -40.24
N GLN A 157 30.30 -20.03 -39.88
CA GLN A 157 28.99 -19.52 -40.25
C GLN A 157 28.41 -18.76 -39.05
N TRP A 158 28.22 -17.46 -39.23
CA TRP A 158 27.62 -16.58 -38.22
C TRP A 158 26.11 -16.55 -38.40
N THR A 159 25.38 -17.06 -37.40
CA THR A 159 23.91 -17.05 -37.41
C THR A 159 23.39 -16.22 -36.24
N GLU A 160 22.48 -15.30 -36.52
CA GLU A 160 21.80 -14.51 -35.50
C GLU A 160 20.61 -15.31 -34.96
N VAL A 161 20.68 -15.70 -33.69
CA VAL A 161 19.63 -16.44 -33.01
C VAL A 161 18.95 -15.50 -32.02
N LYS A 162 17.63 -15.33 -32.18
CA LYS A 162 16.80 -14.65 -31.20
C LYS A 162 16.56 -15.59 -30.04
N GLU A 163 17.05 -15.24 -28.87
CA GLU A 163 16.89 -15.99 -27.63
C GLU A 163 16.05 -15.18 -26.64
N VAL A 164 15.07 -15.82 -26.02
CA VAL A 164 14.25 -15.21 -24.97
C VAL A 164 14.94 -15.51 -23.64
N VAL A 165 15.59 -14.50 -23.07
CA VAL A 165 16.34 -14.64 -21.81
C VAL A 165 15.58 -14.02 -20.64
N PRO A 166 15.70 -14.58 -19.41
CA PRO A 166 15.14 -13.96 -18.23
C PRO A 166 15.91 -12.66 -17.90
N ALA A 167 15.17 -11.56 -17.83
CA ALA A 167 15.66 -10.25 -17.43
C ALA A 167 15.10 -9.86 -16.06
N VAL A 168 15.81 -8.97 -15.36
CA VAL A 168 15.31 -8.36 -14.13
C VAL A 168 14.13 -7.47 -14.49
N CYS A 169 13.04 -7.56 -13.72
CA CYS A 169 11.89 -6.71 -13.95
C CYS A 169 12.21 -5.25 -13.62
N ASP A 170 12.20 -4.38 -14.64
CA ASP A 170 12.49 -2.94 -14.50
C ASP A 170 11.52 -2.22 -13.55
N ALA A 171 10.28 -2.70 -13.41
CA ALA A 171 9.28 -2.06 -12.57
C ALA A 171 9.50 -2.30 -11.06
N CYS A 172 10.21 -3.36 -10.68
CA CYS A 172 10.44 -3.71 -9.27
C CYS A 172 11.90 -3.97 -8.93
N ASP A 173 12.83 -3.73 -9.86
CA ASP A 173 14.27 -4.01 -9.74
C ASP A 173 14.53 -5.43 -9.19
N GLY A 174 13.77 -6.42 -9.65
CA GLY A 174 13.94 -7.81 -9.21
C GLY A 174 13.24 -8.21 -7.90
N LYS A 175 12.63 -7.25 -7.18
CA LYS A 175 12.05 -7.51 -5.84
C LYS A 175 10.73 -8.25 -5.86
N GLY A 176 10.05 -8.30 -7.00
CA GLY A 176 8.70 -8.86 -7.13
C GLY A 176 7.60 -8.02 -6.45
N THR A 177 7.96 -7.00 -5.67
CA THR A 177 7.02 -6.10 -4.99
C THR A 177 7.36 -4.64 -5.24
N ILE A 178 6.34 -3.80 -5.25
CA ILE A 178 6.43 -2.34 -5.39
C ILE A 178 6.06 -1.75 -4.03
N SER A 179 7.02 -1.06 -3.42
CA SER A 179 6.79 -0.38 -2.14
C SER A 179 6.09 0.95 -2.35
N ALA A 180 5.12 1.27 -1.50
CA ALA A 180 4.53 2.60 -1.40
C ALA A 180 5.48 3.60 -0.70
N ARG A 181 6.55 3.12 -0.05
CA ARG A 181 7.50 3.94 0.70
C ARG A 181 8.10 5.02 -0.20
N CYS A 182 8.01 6.27 0.23
CA CYS A 182 8.65 7.38 -0.46
C CYS A 182 10.17 7.23 -0.39
N ARG A 183 10.86 7.78 -1.40
CA ARG A 183 12.32 7.80 -1.49
C ARG A 183 13.00 8.60 -0.36
N CYS A 184 12.26 9.35 0.46
CA CYS A 184 12.76 9.90 1.73
C CYS A 184 12.94 8.82 2.84
N GLY A 185 12.73 7.54 2.51
CA GLY A 185 12.84 6.43 3.45
C GLY A 185 11.61 6.24 4.33
N GLY A 186 10.47 6.85 3.98
CA GLY A 186 9.26 6.78 4.80
C GLY A 186 9.10 7.90 5.82
N LYS A 187 10.10 8.77 5.99
CA LYS A 187 10.14 9.75 7.08
C LYS A 187 9.20 10.94 6.88
N GLY A 188 8.82 11.23 5.64
CA GLY A 188 8.05 12.44 5.33
C GLY A 188 8.86 13.74 5.30
N GLU A 189 10.12 13.70 5.72
CA GLU A 189 11.01 14.86 5.81
C GLU A 189 12.36 14.62 5.11
N VAL A 190 13.02 15.70 4.70
CA VAL A 190 14.33 15.71 4.05
C VAL A 190 15.19 16.79 4.68
N LEU A 191 16.50 16.54 4.82
CA LEU A 191 17.44 17.52 5.35
C LEU A 191 17.45 18.78 4.48
N ASP A 192 17.18 19.93 5.09
CA ASP A 192 17.37 21.23 4.48
C ASP A 192 18.85 21.59 4.55
N ARG A 193 19.56 21.39 3.43
CA ARG A 193 20.99 21.67 3.34
C ARG A 193 21.34 23.13 3.63
N LYS A 194 20.48 24.08 3.26
CA LYS A 194 20.74 25.52 3.45
C LYS A 194 20.58 25.89 4.92
N ALA A 195 19.44 25.56 5.51
CA ALA A 195 19.19 25.84 6.92
C ALA A 195 20.16 25.08 7.83
N THR A 196 20.57 23.86 7.43
CA THR A 196 21.58 23.08 8.16
C THR A 196 22.96 23.74 8.12
N SER A 197 23.38 24.29 6.98
CA SER A 197 24.67 25.00 6.90
C SER A 197 24.68 26.31 7.69
N GLU A 198 23.56 27.03 7.74
CA GLU A 198 23.46 28.31 8.45
C GLU A 198 23.41 28.14 9.97
N ARG A 199 22.71 27.11 10.46
CA ARG A 199 22.60 26.83 11.92
C ARG A 199 23.72 25.95 12.47
N GLY A 200 24.47 25.26 11.62
CA GLY A 200 25.46 24.26 12.06
C GLY A 200 24.85 23.00 12.69
N ALA A 201 23.52 22.82 12.58
CA ALA A 201 22.79 21.68 13.14
C ALA A 201 21.75 21.16 12.12
N PRO A 202 21.44 19.85 12.08
CA PRO A 202 20.49 19.27 11.13
C PRO A 202 19.10 19.91 11.23
N VAL A 203 18.68 20.60 10.17
CA VAL A 203 17.32 21.14 10.03
C VAL A 203 16.60 20.31 8.96
N PHE A 204 15.41 19.82 9.27
CA PHE A 204 14.59 19.04 8.35
C PHE A 204 13.45 19.90 7.79
N LYS A 205 13.15 19.71 6.51
CA LYS A 205 11.98 20.27 5.84
C LYS A 205 11.06 19.16 5.35
N THR A 206 9.79 19.49 5.14
CA THR A 206 8.81 18.57 4.57
C THR A 206 9.28 18.03 3.22
N CYS A 207 9.17 16.72 3.01
CA CYS A 207 9.54 16.10 1.76
C CYS A 207 8.56 16.50 0.66
N GLU A 208 9.04 17.22 -0.36
CA GLU A 208 8.24 17.69 -1.50
C GLU A 208 7.62 16.56 -2.33
N ARG A 209 8.23 15.36 -2.33
CA ARG A 209 7.73 14.21 -3.11
C ARG A 209 6.47 13.57 -2.54
N CYS A 210 6.36 13.51 -1.21
CA CYS A 210 5.22 12.89 -0.53
C CYS A 210 4.41 13.89 0.29
N SER A 211 4.75 15.18 0.22
CA SER A 211 4.13 16.25 0.99
C SER A 211 4.02 15.94 2.49
N GLY A 212 5.04 15.30 3.06
CA GLY A 212 5.03 14.90 4.48
C GLY A 212 4.49 13.50 4.79
N ASN A 213 3.78 12.84 3.86
CA ASN A 213 3.13 11.56 4.15
C ASN A 213 4.10 10.37 4.33
N GLY A 214 5.31 10.45 3.77
CA GLY A 214 6.30 9.36 3.80
C GLY A 214 6.01 8.21 2.81
N PHE A 215 4.86 8.20 2.13
CA PHE A 215 4.50 7.21 1.12
C PHE A 215 3.74 7.85 -0.05
N SER A 216 3.63 7.13 -1.17
CA SER A 216 2.84 7.53 -2.33
C SER A 216 1.37 7.16 -2.12
N ALA A 217 0.46 8.13 -2.30
CA ALA A 217 -0.98 7.88 -2.32
C ALA A 217 -1.39 6.95 -3.47
N VAL A 218 -2.54 6.29 -3.34
CA VAL A 218 -3.11 5.51 -4.44
C VAL A 218 -3.52 6.45 -5.58
N PRO A 219 -2.99 6.27 -6.80
CA PRO A 219 -3.45 7.08 -7.92
C PRO A 219 -4.94 6.85 -8.18
N SER A 220 -5.76 7.90 -8.18
CA SER A 220 -7.19 7.81 -8.53
C SER A 220 -7.41 7.20 -9.92
N THR A 221 -6.40 7.28 -10.80
CA THR A 221 -6.41 6.65 -12.13
C THR A 221 -6.48 5.13 -12.07
N ALA A 222 -6.01 4.50 -11.00
CA ALA A 222 -6.15 3.05 -10.80
C ALA A 222 -7.64 2.67 -10.64
N ALA A 223 -8.37 3.40 -9.80
CA ALA A 223 -9.81 3.24 -9.65
C ALA A 223 -10.56 3.53 -10.95
N TYR A 224 -10.19 4.60 -11.66
CA TYR A 224 -10.77 4.94 -12.96
C TYR A 224 -10.64 3.80 -13.97
N LYS A 225 -9.43 3.23 -14.14
CA LYS A 225 -9.17 2.15 -15.09
C LYS A 225 -10.01 0.90 -14.81
N VAL A 226 -10.27 0.60 -13.53
CA VAL A 226 -11.11 -0.55 -13.15
C VAL A 226 -12.59 -0.27 -13.42
N ILE A 227 -13.06 0.93 -13.09
CA ILE A 227 -14.46 1.33 -13.31
C ILE A 227 -14.78 1.44 -14.80
N LEU A 228 -13.84 1.92 -15.61
CA LEU A 228 -13.98 2.04 -17.06
C LEU A 228 -14.28 0.69 -17.75
N LYS A 229 -13.84 -0.44 -17.17
CA LYS A 229 -14.14 -1.78 -17.71
C LYS A 229 -15.62 -2.13 -17.68
N ARG A 230 -16.40 -1.53 -16.78
CA ARG A 230 -17.85 -1.76 -16.66
C ARG A 230 -18.70 -0.56 -17.06
N VAL A 231 -18.12 0.64 -17.05
CA VAL A 231 -18.76 1.88 -17.48
C VAL A 231 -17.87 2.50 -18.57
N PRO A 232 -17.91 1.96 -19.81
CA PRO A 232 -17.01 2.39 -20.89
C PRO A 232 -17.25 3.85 -21.31
N ASP A 233 -18.47 4.35 -21.17
CA ASP A 233 -18.85 5.72 -21.53
C ASP A 233 -18.37 6.77 -20.52
N LEU A 234 -17.69 6.35 -19.43
CA LEU A 234 -17.20 7.26 -18.40
C LEU A 234 -15.98 8.04 -18.87
N HIS A 235 -16.23 9.25 -19.38
CA HIS A 235 -15.18 10.15 -19.82
C HIS A 235 -14.28 10.66 -18.66
N VAL A 236 -12.98 10.82 -18.92
CA VAL A 236 -11.96 11.28 -17.95
C VAL A 236 -12.34 12.61 -17.27
N ARG A 237 -12.95 13.54 -18.00
CA ARG A 237 -13.43 14.82 -17.44
C ARG A 237 -14.53 14.61 -16.40
N THR A 238 -15.47 13.70 -16.66
CA THR A 238 -16.56 13.36 -15.72
C THR A 238 -16.00 12.69 -14.48
N TRP A 239 -15.02 11.79 -14.65
CA TRP A 239 -14.28 11.19 -13.55
C TRP A 239 -13.62 12.25 -12.66
N THR A 240 -12.79 13.10 -13.26
CA THR A 240 -11.98 14.09 -12.53
C THR A 240 -12.82 15.10 -11.77
N ARG A 241 -13.97 15.51 -12.33
CA ARG A 241 -14.85 16.53 -11.70
C ARG A 241 -15.81 15.98 -10.66
N ASN A 242 -16.26 14.72 -10.78
CA ASN A 242 -17.33 14.19 -9.92
C ASN A 242 -16.88 12.97 -9.10
N TRP A 243 -16.20 12.01 -9.74
CA TRP A 243 -15.88 10.73 -9.11
C TRP A 243 -14.62 10.81 -8.26
N LYS A 244 -13.58 11.51 -8.73
CA LYS A 244 -12.33 11.69 -7.99
C LYS A 244 -12.56 12.42 -6.65
N PRO A 245 -13.26 13.57 -6.59
CA PRO A 245 -13.55 14.23 -5.32
C PRO A 245 -14.40 13.35 -4.39
N PHE A 246 -15.32 12.57 -4.94
CA PHE A 246 -16.11 11.63 -4.15
C PHE A 246 -15.25 10.50 -3.55
N LEU A 247 -14.30 9.95 -4.32
CA LEU A 247 -13.32 8.98 -3.83
C LEU A 247 -12.48 9.57 -2.68
N GLU A 248 -11.96 10.79 -2.84
CA GLU A 248 -11.19 11.50 -1.81
C GLU A 248 -12.04 11.76 -0.55
N ALA A 249 -13.33 12.11 -0.72
CA ALA A 249 -14.26 12.26 0.39
C ALA A 249 -14.47 10.94 1.15
N LEU A 250 -14.56 9.80 0.47
CA LEU A 250 -14.66 8.49 1.13
C LEU A 250 -13.43 8.16 1.99
N VAL A 251 -12.23 8.54 1.54
CA VAL A 251 -11.00 8.42 2.36
C VAL A 251 -11.10 9.27 3.63
N SER A 252 -11.58 10.51 3.51
CA SER A 252 -11.80 11.39 4.66
C SER A 252 -12.83 10.82 5.63
N ILE A 253 -13.86 10.12 5.15
CA ILE A 253 -14.87 9.50 6.00
C ILE A 253 -14.26 8.37 6.84
N CYS A 254 -13.37 7.55 6.28
CA CYS A 254 -12.64 6.55 7.07
C CYS A 254 -11.85 7.19 8.22
N GLN A 255 -11.16 8.30 7.95
CA GLN A 255 -10.40 9.04 8.97
C GLN A 255 -11.32 9.65 10.05
N GLN A 256 -12.46 10.21 9.64
CA GLN A 256 -13.44 10.78 10.57
C GLN A 256 -14.01 9.71 11.50
N GLU A 257 -14.28 8.52 10.96
CA GLU A 257 -14.87 7.40 11.70
C GLU A 257 -13.85 6.75 12.63
N GLU A 258 -12.59 6.58 12.19
CA GLU A 258 -11.47 6.24 13.09
C GLU A 258 -11.37 7.25 14.25
N GLY A 259 -11.49 8.54 13.96
CA GLY A 259 -11.52 9.60 14.98
C GLY A 259 -12.71 9.50 15.95
N LYS A 260 -13.89 9.08 15.48
CA LYS A 260 -15.05 8.81 16.35
C LYS A 260 -14.79 7.62 17.26
N ALA A 261 -14.29 6.52 16.71
CA ALA A 261 -13.94 5.34 17.50
C ALA A 261 -12.86 5.65 18.54
N ALA A 262 -11.86 6.47 18.19
CA ALA A 262 -10.83 6.90 19.13
C ALA A 262 -11.40 7.72 20.30
N ARG A 263 -12.35 8.63 20.03
CA ARG A 263 -13.04 9.40 21.08
C ARG A 263 -13.88 8.53 21.99
N GLU A 264 -14.66 7.60 21.43
CA GLU A 264 -15.47 6.66 22.22
C GLU A 264 -14.58 5.77 23.09
N PHE A 265 -13.50 5.21 22.53
CA PHE A 265 -12.55 4.40 23.28
C PHE A 265 -11.88 5.20 24.40
N GLN A 266 -11.49 6.44 24.12
CA GLN A 266 -10.92 7.32 25.13
C GLN A 266 -11.92 7.61 26.24
N ALA A 267 -13.18 7.91 25.91
CA ALA A 267 -14.23 8.19 26.88
C ALA A 267 -14.50 7.00 27.80
N VAL A 268 -14.55 5.77 27.25
CA VAL A 268 -14.76 4.55 28.06
C VAL A 268 -13.56 4.28 28.96
N THR A 269 -12.34 4.45 28.45
CA THR A 269 -11.14 4.21 29.26
C THR A 269 -10.89 5.29 30.31
N SER A 270 -11.31 6.54 30.09
CA SER A 270 -11.24 7.60 31.11
C SER A 270 -12.35 7.46 32.16
N SER A 271 -13.56 7.01 31.79
CA SER A 271 -14.62 6.77 32.77
C SER A 271 -14.29 5.63 33.74
N CYS A 272 -13.53 4.62 33.29
CA CYS A 272 -13.00 3.59 34.18
C CYS A 272 -12.01 4.16 35.22
N GLU A 273 -11.22 5.18 34.87
CA GLU A 273 -10.32 5.86 35.82
C GLU A 273 -11.10 6.71 36.85
N GLU A 274 -12.28 7.23 36.50
CA GLU A 274 -13.12 8.03 37.41
C GLU A 274 -13.99 7.17 38.34
N SER A 275 -14.57 6.06 37.86
CA SER A 275 -15.32 5.13 38.71
C SER A 275 -14.45 4.39 39.73
N SER A 276 -13.12 4.38 39.56
CA SER A 276 -12.18 3.76 40.50
C SER A 276 -11.82 4.65 41.69
N LYS A 277 -12.23 5.93 41.68
CA LYS A 277 -11.92 6.94 42.72
C LYS A 277 -13.03 7.14 43.76
N VAL A 278 -14.07 6.30 43.75
CA VAL A 278 -15.21 6.36 44.68
C VAL A 278 -15.17 5.20 45.66
#